data_AF-A0A8B6MBP7-F1
#
_entry.id   AF-A0A8B6MBP7-F1
#
_cell.length_a   1.000
_cell.length_b   1.000
_cell.length_c   1.000
_cell.angle_alpha   90.00
_cell.angle_beta   90.00
_cell.angle_gamma   90.00
#
_symmetry.space_group_name_H-M   'P 1'
#
loop_
_entity.id
_entity.type
_entity.pdbx_description
1 polymer ?
#
loop_
_entity_poly.entity_id
_entity_poly.type
_entity_poly.pdbx_seq_one_letter_code
_entity_poly.pdbx_strand_id
1 'polypeptide(L)' 'MKIIVLILTCLASTPEEECTKKTAIDFREIAADSVMQCAMAGMTIAASDPRGNEGLRTKIVCGRPTKEGSRADGGQ' A
#
# COMPACT_ATOMS: atom_id res chain seq x y z
N MET A 1 5.66 -7.02 16.65
CA MET A 1 5.12 -5.79 16.01
C MET A 1 4.50 -6.24 14.69
N LYS A 2 3.24 -5.93 14.40
CA LYS A 2 2.64 -6.26 13.09
C LYS A 2 2.95 -5.14 12.11
N ILE A 3 3.46 -5.47 10.93
CA ILE A 3 3.69 -4.54 9.81
C ILE A 3 2.54 -4.75 8.82
N ILE A 4 2.10 -3.68 8.17
CA ILE A 4 1.10 -3.75 7.11
C ILE A 4 1.80 -3.42 5.80
N VAL A 5 1.64 -4.31 4.83
CA VAL A 5 1.93 -4.05 3.42
C VAL A 5 0.66 -3.45 2.83
N LEU A 6 0.70 -2.17 2.46
CA LEU A 6 -0.38 -1.53 1.72
C LEU A 6 0.00 -1.53 0.24
N ILE A 7 -0.87 -2.11 -0.58
CA ILE A 7 -0.69 -2.24 -2.01
C ILE A 7 -1.76 -1.38 -2.65
N LEU A 8 -1.34 -0.40 -3.42
CA LEU A 8 -2.20 0.58 -4.06
C LEU A 8 -2.10 0.41 -5.57
N THR A 9 -3.22 0.21 -6.23
CA THR A 9 -3.30 0.13 -7.69
C THR A 9 -3.92 1.42 -8.21
N CYS A 10 -3.17 2.18 -8.99
CA CYS A 10 -3.60 3.44 -9.60
C CYS A 10 -3.47 3.37 -11.12
N LEU A 11 -4.00 4.37 -11.82
CA LEU A 11 -3.68 4.54 -13.24
C LEU A 11 -2.19 4.86 -13.39
N ALA A 12 -1.54 4.38 -14.44
CA ALA A 12 -0.15 4.69 -14.74
C ALA A 12 0.09 6.20 -14.98
N SER A 13 -0.97 6.93 -15.37
CA SER A 13 -0.96 8.38 -15.52
C SER A 13 -1.11 9.15 -14.19
N THR A 14 -1.48 8.47 -13.09
CA THR A 14 -1.60 9.11 -11.78
C THR A 14 -0.21 9.38 -11.22
N PRO A 15 0.09 10.63 -10.78
CA PRO A 15 1.34 10.94 -10.09
C PRO A 15 1.56 10.02 -8.88
N GLU A 16 2.80 9.61 -8.64
CA GLU A 16 3.08 8.65 -7.57
C GLU A 16 2.65 9.18 -6.19
N GLU A 17 2.82 10.48 -5.93
CA GLU A 17 2.40 11.14 -4.70
C GLU A 17 0.88 11.13 -4.50
N GLU A 18 0.13 11.20 -5.60
CA GLU A 18 -1.32 11.16 -5.61
C GLU A 18 -1.87 9.74 -5.56
N CYS A 19 -1.06 8.71 -5.78
CA CYS A 19 -1.47 7.32 -5.61
C CYS A 19 -1.49 6.97 -4.11
N THR A 20 -2.67 7.14 -3.50
CA THR A 20 -2.94 6.94 -2.07
C THR A 20 -4.14 6.01 -1.87
N LYS A 21 -4.38 5.56 -0.64
CA LYS A 21 -5.53 4.69 -0.31
C LYS A 21 -6.89 5.28 -0.69
N LYS A 22 -7.01 6.60 -0.81
CA LYS A 22 -8.25 7.31 -1.18
C LYS A 22 -8.47 7.43 -2.69
N THR A 23 -7.39 7.41 -3.45
CA THR A 23 -7.36 7.73 -4.89
C THR A 23 -6.99 6.52 -5.75
N ALA A 24 -6.48 5.45 -5.12
CA ALA A 24 -6.24 4.18 -5.78
C ALA A 24 -7.56 3.57 -6.25
N ILE A 25 -7.52 2.98 -7.44
CA ILE A 25 -8.61 2.20 -8.04
C ILE A 25 -8.90 0.97 -7.19
N ASP A 26 -7.83 0.37 -6.65
CA ASP A 26 -7.90 -0.78 -5.76
C ASP A 26 -6.81 -0.69 -4.70
N PHE A 27 -7.09 -1.18 -3.49
CA PHE A 27 -6.07 -1.31 -2.46
C PHE A 27 -6.20 -2.61 -1.67
N ARG A 28 -5.06 -3.14 -1.24
CA ARG A 28 -4.97 -4.36 -0.43
C ARG A 28 -4.04 -4.17 0.75
N GLU A 29 -4.43 -4.72 1.90
CA GLU A 29 -3.62 -4.72 3.12
C GLU A 29 -3.25 -6.14 3.49
N ILE A 30 -1.95 -6.38 3.67
CA ILE A 30 -1.41 -7.68 4.04
C ILE A 30 -0.60 -7.53 5.32
N ALA A 31 -0.81 -8.39 6.30
CA ALA A 31 0.04 -8.43 7.47
C ALA A 31 1.40 -9.04 7.12
N ALA A 32 2.47 -8.36 7.53
CA ALA A 32 3.84 -8.86 7.49
C ALA A 32 4.40 -8.91 8.93
N ASP A 33 5.16 -9.95 9.21
CA ASP A 33 5.80 -10.17 10.51
C ASP A 33 7.17 -9.47 10.62
N SER A 34 7.72 -9.01 9.49
CA SER A 34 8.97 -8.25 9.45
C SER A 34 9.02 -7.25 8.29
N VAL A 35 9.91 -6.24 8.40
CA VAL A 35 10.13 -5.23 7.33
C VAL A 35 10.65 -5.90 6.06
N MET A 36 11.52 -6.91 6.22
CA MET A 36 12.05 -7.69 5.11
C MET A 36 10.95 -8.47 4.39
N GLN A 37 10.03 -9.10 5.14
CA GLN A 37 8.88 -9.79 4.57
C GLN A 37 7.91 -8.81 3.90
N CYS A 38 7.76 -7.59 4.43
CA CYS A 38 6.97 -6.54 3.79
C CYS A 38 7.55 -6.13 2.43
N ALA A 39 8.86 -5.86 2.37
CA ALA A 39 9.55 -5.49 1.14
C ALA A 39 9.47 -6.61 0.07
N MET A 40 9.66 -7.87 0.50
CA MET A 40 9.52 -9.02 -0.41
C MET A 40 8.09 -9.22 -0.88
N ALA A 41 7.09 -9.16 0.01
CA ALA A 41 5.69 -9.28 -0.35
C ALA A 41 5.29 -8.21 -1.37
N GLY A 42 5.78 -6.98 -1.18
CA GLY A 42 5.66 -5.92 -2.16
C GLY A 42 6.18 -6.31 -3.53
N MET A 43 7.47 -6.68 -3.62
CA MET A 43 8.10 -7.03 -4.89
C MET A 43 7.43 -8.23 -5.57
N THR A 44 7.08 -9.28 -4.82
CA THR A 44 6.37 -10.44 -5.35
C THR A 44 5.02 -10.04 -5.95
N ILE A 45 4.28 -9.14 -5.29
CA ILE A 45 2.97 -8.74 -5.76
C ILE A 45 3.07 -7.81 -6.97
N ALA A 46 3.98 -6.84 -6.98
CA ALA A 46 4.22 -6.03 -8.18
C ALA A 46 4.70 -6.88 -9.37
N ALA A 47 5.55 -7.88 -9.15
CA ALA A 47 6.02 -8.78 -10.20
C ALA A 47 4.92 -9.74 -10.70
N SER A 48 3.96 -10.08 -9.84
CA SER A 48 2.84 -10.96 -10.17
C SER A 48 1.61 -10.20 -10.65
N ASP A 49 1.66 -8.87 -10.77
CA ASP A 49 0.53 -8.05 -11.18
C ASP A 49 0.46 -7.96 -12.71
N PRO A 50 -0.40 -8.75 -13.37
CA PRO A 50 -0.52 -8.71 -14.83
C PRO A 50 -1.05 -7.37 -15.33
N ARG A 51 -1.64 -6.54 -14.44
CA ARG A 51 -2.22 -5.24 -14.78
C ARG A 51 -1.18 -4.15 -14.99
N GLY A 52 0.08 -4.39 -14.61
CA GLY A 52 1.19 -3.47 -14.91
C GLY A 52 1.33 -3.14 -16.41
N ASN A 53 0.82 -4.02 -17.29
CA ASN A 53 0.81 -3.81 -18.74
C ASN A 53 -0.50 -3.20 -19.29
N GLU A 54 -1.51 -2.97 -18.46
CA GLU A 54 -2.83 -2.45 -18.86
C GLU A 54 -2.99 -0.94 -18.56
N GLY A 55 -1.87 -0.21 -18.43
CA GLY A 55 -1.89 1.20 -18.05
C GLY A 55 -2.22 1.42 -16.57
N LEU A 56 -2.01 0.40 -15.73
CA LEU A 56 -2.12 0.47 -14.29
C LEU A 56 -0.74 0.42 -13.64
N ARG A 57 -0.60 1.08 -12.51
CA ARG A 57 0.61 1.12 -11.71
C ARG A 57 0.32 0.67 -10.29
N THR A 58 1.16 -0.24 -9.79
CA THR A 58 1.10 -0.72 -8.41
C THR A 58 2.16 -0.02 -7.56
N LYS A 59 1.74 0.63 -6.48
CA LYS A 59 2.59 1.27 -5.46
C LYS A 59 2.49 0.46 -4.17
N ILE A 60 3.65 0.09 -3.63
CA ILE A 60 3.73 -0.63 -2.36
C ILE A 60 4.22 0.32 -1.27
N VAL A 61 3.47 0.36 -0.17
CA VAL A 61 3.83 1.11 1.03
C VAL A 61 3.99 0.12 2.17
N CYS A 62 5.22 -0.01 2.66
CA CYS A 62 5.54 -0.77 3.85
C CYS A 62 5.47 0.14 5.07
N GLY A 63 4.44 -0.04 5.88
CA GLY A 63 4.20 0.79 7.06
C GLY A 63 3.93 -0.05 8.30
N ARG A 64 4.24 0.51 9.47
CA ARG A 64 3.52 0.04 10.66
C ARG A 64 2.05 0.42 10.46
N PRO A 65 1.07 -0.39 10.93
CA PRO A 65 -0.27 0.11 11.11
C PRO A 65 -0.13 1.29 12.07
N THR A 66 -0.17 2.51 11.54
CA THR A 66 -0.57 3.63 12.37
C THR A 66 -1.91 3.19 12.92
N LYS A 67 -2.04 3.17 14.24
CA LYS A 67 -3.34 3.00 14.89
C LYS A 67 -4.20 4.22 14.54
N GLU A 68 -4.53 4.43 13.28
CA GLU A 68 -5.54 5.41 12.86
C GLU A 68 -6.92 4.73 12.85
N GLY A 69 -7.16 4.01 13.94
CA GLY A 69 -8.46 3.67 14.51
C GLY A 69 -8.49 3.98 16.01
N SER A 70 -7.51 4.73 16.54
CA SER A 70 -7.55 5.25 17.90
C SER A 70 -6.78 6.57 17.95
N ARG A 71 -7.56 7.66 17.99
CA ARG A 71 -7.17 9.02 18.40
C ARG A 71 -6.77 10.00 17.30
N ALA A 72 -7.71 10.21 16.38
CA ALA A 72 -8.03 11.57 15.93
C ALA A 72 -9.33 12.00 16.64
N ASP A 73 -9.25 12.35 17.93
CA ASP A 73 -10.25 13.20 18.60
C ASP A 73 -9.66 13.77 19.91
N GLY A 74 -9.73 15.09 20.06
CA GLY A 74 -9.54 15.90 21.28
C GLY A 74 -8.22 15.76 22.04
N GLY A 75 -7.38 16.78 22.22
CA GLY A 75 -7.75 18.14 22.61
C GLY A 75 -7.64 18.27 24.13
N GLN A 76 -6.65 19.07 24.57
CA GLN A 76 -6.29 19.49 25.94
C GLN A 76 -5.36 18.57 26.75
#